data_AF-A0A151RG70-F1
#
_entry.id   AF-A0A151RG70-F1
#
_cell.length_a   1.000
_cell.length_b   1.000
_cell.length_c   1.000
_cell.angle_alpha   90.00
_cell.angle_beta   90.00
_cell.angle_gamma   90.00
#
_symmetry.space_group_name_H-M   'P 1'
#
loop_
_entity.id
_entity.type
_entity.pdbx_description
1 polymer ?
#
loop_
_entity_poly.entity_id
_entity_poly.type
_entity_poly.pdbx_seq_one_letter_code
_entity_poly.pdbx_strand_id
1 'polypeptide(L)'
;LAADLGSTVLNNDFCDRWCWKGSNDEIYNVKSAYKAVINDGIYADFPLHKFLWSSCIPSKVSGFAWKALLNRIPSKCNLIKRKVLNISASGCAWCGEDLENTSHLLFGCYYVQRLKINPNFI
;
A
#
# COMPACT_ATOMS: atom_id res chain seq x y z
N LEU A 1 25.13 3.62 -4.53
CA LEU A 1 25.49 2.41 -3.77
C LEU A 1 26.96 2.37 -3.32
N ALA A 2 27.82 3.32 -3.69
CA ALA A 2 29.25 3.32 -3.34
C ALA A 2 29.64 4.51 -2.43
N ALA A 3 28.84 4.82 -1.39
CA ALA A 3 29.07 6.02 -0.57
C ALA A 3 28.98 5.81 0.95
N ASP A 4 29.04 4.58 1.46
CA ASP A 4 28.77 4.35 2.90
C ASP A 4 29.78 3.42 3.62
N LEU A 5 30.98 3.22 3.05
CA LEU A 5 32.01 2.36 3.65
C LEU A 5 33.32 3.09 4.00
N GLY A 6 33.35 4.43 3.89
CA GLY A 6 34.57 5.21 4.12
C GLY A 6 35.06 5.28 5.57
N SER A 7 34.22 4.88 6.53
CA SER A 7 34.48 5.00 7.97
C SER A 7 34.25 3.70 8.75
N THR A 8 33.95 2.58 8.07
CA THR A 8 33.72 1.29 8.73
C THR A 8 35.06 0.61 9.04
N VAL A 9 35.45 0.59 10.31
CA VAL A 9 36.57 -0.23 10.79
C VAL A 9 36.12 -1.69 10.78
N LEU A 10 36.75 -2.49 9.91
CA LEU A 10 36.50 -3.93 9.86
C LEU A 10 37.11 -4.58 11.11
N ASN A 11 36.25 -5.13 11.96
CA ASN A 11 36.66 -5.85 13.15
C ASN A 11 36.71 -7.36 12.85
N ASN A 12 37.92 -7.92 12.78
CA ASN A 12 38.14 -9.34 12.50
C ASN A 12 37.82 -10.27 13.70
N ASP A 13 37.52 -9.71 14.87
CA ASP A 13 37.17 -10.50 16.06
C ASP A 13 35.72 -11.00 16.04
N PHE A 14 34.90 -10.54 15.08
CA PHE A 14 33.49 -10.90 14.95
C PHE A 14 33.18 -11.41 13.55
N CYS A 15 32.43 -12.54 13.47
CA CYS A 15 31.87 -12.98 12.21
C CYS A 15 30.76 -12.06 11.74
N ASP A 16 30.69 -11.86 10.42
CA ASP A 16 29.58 -11.16 9.77
C ASP A 16 28.23 -11.77 10.20
N ARG A 17 27.27 -10.90 10.52
CA ARG A 17 25.91 -11.29 10.86
C ARG A 17 24.88 -10.46 10.11
N TRP A 18 23.74 -11.10 9.82
CA TRP A 18 22.58 -10.42 9.27
C TRP A 18 21.91 -9.57 10.35
N CYS A 19 21.79 -8.27 10.12
CA CYS A 19 21.07 -7.34 11.01
C CYS A 19 19.77 -6.86 10.36
N TRP A 20 18.65 -7.10 11.03
CA TRP A 20 17.34 -6.64 10.55
C TRP A 20 17.12 -5.15 10.89
N LYS A 21 17.17 -4.28 9.89
CA LYS A 21 16.98 -2.82 10.08
C LYS A 21 15.55 -2.40 10.44
N GLY A 22 14.56 -3.29 10.30
CA GLY A 22 13.16 -3.00 10.63
C GLY A 22 12.80 -3.24 12.10
N SER A 23 13.79 -3.37 13.00
CA SER A 23 13.59 -3.50 14.43
C SER A 23 14.80 -2.93 15.19
N ASN A 24 14.58 -2.36 16.37
CA ASN A 24 15.64 -1.75 17.17
C ASN A 24 16.58 -2.79 17.81
N ASP A 25 16.13 -4.03 17.94
CA ASP A 25 16.92 -5.15 18.46
C ASP A 25 17.75 -5.85 17.37
N GLU A 26 17.66 -5.40 16.11
CA GLU A 26 18.31 -5.98 14.94
C GLU A 26 17.93 -7.45 14.65
N ILE A 27 16.92 -7.99 15.33
CA ILE A 27 16.46 -9.36 15.19
C ILE A 27 15.30 -9.41 14.19
N TYR A 28 15.43 -10.31 13.20
CA TYR A 28 14.34 -10.58 12.28
C TYR A 28 13.20 -11.30 13.00
N ASN A 29 11.98 -10.81 12.81
CA ASN A 29 10.78 -11.60 13.06
C ASN A 29 9.70 -11.25 12.04
N VAL A 30 8.74 -12.16 11.86
CA VAL A 30 7.67 -12.00 10.87
C VAL A 30 6.86 -10.72 11.11
N LYS A 31 6.66 -10.34 12.38
CA LYS A 31 5.89 -9.14 12.76
C LYS A 31 6.60 -7.85 12.36
N SER A 32 7.89 -7.71 12.64
CA SER A 32 8.69 -6.54 12.28
C SER A 32 8.91 -6.44 10.77
N ALA A 33 9.13 -7.58 10.10
CA ALA A 33 9.18 -7.67 8.64
C ALA A 33 7.87 -7.22 7.99
N TYR A 34 6.74 -7.70 8.51
CA TYR A 34 5.43 -7.32 8.01
C TYR A 34 5.15 -5.83 8.21
N LYS A 35 5.49 -5.26 9.37
CA LYS A 35 5.39 -3.81 9.61
C LYS A 35 6.28 -2.99 8.67
N ALA A 36 7.52 -3.40 8.42
CA ALA A 36 8.39 -2.69 7.49
C ALA A 36 7.86 -2.70 6.04
N VAL A 37 7.14 -3.77 5.65
CA VAL A 37 6.56 -3.91 4.30
C VAL A 37 5.21 -3.19 4.16
N ILE A 38 4.46 -3.06 5.25
CA ILE A 38 3.14 -2.43 5.24
C ILE A 38 3.27 -1.02 5.82
N ASN A 39 2.97 0.00 5.00
CA ASN A 39 3.00 1.41 5.39
C ASN A 39 2.49 1.61 6.84
N ASP A 40 3.36 2.06 7.75
CA ASP A 40 3.09 2.15 9.19
C ASP A 40 1.78 2.90 9.51
N GLY A 41 1.42 3.88 8.66
CA GLY A 41 0.19 4.66 8.80
C GLY A 41 -1.13 3.86 8.75
N ILE A 42 -1.15 2.67 8.14
CA ILE A 42 -2.39 1.85 8.06
C ILE A 42 -2.71 1.18 9.41
N TYR A 43 -1.69 0.97 10.23
CA TYR A 43 -1.84 0.38 11.57
C TYR A 43 -1.77 1.41 12.70
N ALA A 44 -1.51 2.69 12.39
CA ALA A 44 -1.14 3.68 13.39
C ALA A 44 -2.31 4.14 14.30
N ASP A 45 -3.54 4.34 13.81
CA ASP A 45 -4.54 5.04 14.64
C ASP A 45 -5.96 4.43 14.67
N PHE A 46 -6.29 3.51 13.76
CA PHE A 46 -7.62 2.87 13.74
C PHE A 46 -7.48 1.37 13.44
N PRO A 47 -8.18 0.47 14.17
CA PRO A 47 -8.11 -0.97 13.94
C PRO A 47 -8.92 -1.38 12.69
N LEU A 48 -8.66 -0.74 11.54
CA LEU A 48 -9.33 -0.96 10.26
C LEU A 48 -9.28 -2.43 9.87
N HIS A 49 -8.19 -3.13 10.19
CA HIS A 49 -8.08 -4.57 10.00
C HIS A 49 -9.14 -5.36 10.79
N LYS A 50 -9.41 -5.02 12.06
CA LYS A 50 -10.44 -5.72 12.86
C LYS A 50 -11.84 -5.49 12.29
N PHE A 51 -12.12 -4.26 11.88
CA PHE A 51 -13.40 -3.93 11.27
C PHE A 51 -13.60 -4.66 9.95
N LEU A 52 -12.61 -4.60 9.05
CA LEU A 52 -12.69 -5.22 7.71
C LEU A 52 -12.85 -6.73 7.76
N TRP A 53 -12.27 -7.39 8.76
CA TRP A 53 -12.34 -8.84 8.92
C TRP A 53 -13.42 -9.30 9.91
N SER A 54 -14.37 -8.42 10.25
CA SER A 54 -15.54 -8.81 11.03
C SER A 54 -16.46 -9.76 10.25
N SER A 55 -17.18 -10.63 10.97
CA SER A 55 -18.03 -11.66 10.38
C SER A 55 -19.21 -11.12 9.56
N CYS A 56 -19.57 -9.85 9.74
CA CYS A 56 -20.66 -9.21 9.01
C CYS A 56 -20.25 -8.70 7.62
N ILE A 57 -18.95 -8.66 7.31
CA ILE A 57 -18.47 -8.19 6.00
C ILE A 57 -18.15 -9.41 5.12
N PRO A 58 -18.73 -9.50 3.90
CA PRO A 58 -18.38 -10.56 2.98
C PRO A 58 -16.88 -10.54 2.64
N SER A 59 -16.24 -11.70 2.64
CA SER A 59 -14.78 -11.84 2.42
C SER A 59 -14.27 -11.16 1.14
N LYS A 60 -15.07 -11.13 0.08
CA LYS A 60 -14.75 -10.41 -1.17
C LYS A 60 -14.62 -8.91 -0.95
N VAL A 61 -15.50 -8.32 -0.14
CA VAL A 61 -15.49 -6.89 0.22
C VAL A 61 -14.30 -6.58 1.10
N SER A 62 -14.05 -7.39 2.13
CA SER A 62 -12.88 -7.27 3.00
C SER A 62 -11.57 -7.32 2.21
N GLY A 63 -11.43 -8.30 1.31
CA GLY A 63 -10.24 -8.46 0.48
C GLY A 63 -10.05 -7.30 -0.51
N PHE A 64 -11.13 -6.75 -1.06
CA PHE A 64 -11.05 -5.57 -1.92
C PHE A 64 -10.63 -4.33 -1.12
N ALA A 65 -11.30 -4.04 -0.01
CA ALA A 65 -11.00 -2.90 0.84
C ALA A 65 -9.57 -2.96 1.40
N TRP A 66 -9.10 -4.14 1.80
CA TRP A 66 -7.73 -4.35 2.23
C TRP A 66 -6.71 -4.00 1.14
N LYS A 67 -6.95 -4.44 -0.10
CA LYS A 67 -6.12 -4.05 -1.25
C LYS A 67 -6.17 -2.54 -1.52
N ALA A 68 -7.34 -1.90 -1.35
CA ALA A 68 -7.49 -0.47 -1.56
C ALA A 68 -6.72 0.34 -0.52
N LEU A 69 -6.83 -0.01 0.77
CA LEU A 69 -6.09 0.62 1.86
C LEU A 69 -4.58 0.52 1.66
N LEU A 70 -4.10 -0.63 1.19
CA LEU A 70 -2.68 -0.84 0.87
C LEU A 70 -2.23 -0.17 -0.43
N ASN A 71 -3.11 0.54 -1.14
CA ASN A 71 -2.89 1.09 -2.47
C ASN A 71 -2.39 0.03 -3.47
N ARG A 72 -2.99 -1.16 -3.45
CA ARG A 72 -2.61 -2.35 -4.26
C ARG A 72 -3.65 -2.75 -5.29
N ILE A 73 -4.78 -2.05 -5.40
CA ILE A 73 -5.76 -2.26 -6.47
C ILE A 73 -5.18 -1.85 -7.84
N PRO A 74 -5.67 -2.41 -8.95
CA PRO A 74 -5.15 -2.16 -10.29
C PRO A 74 -5.64 -0.81 -10.87
N SER A 75 -5.43 0.30 -10.15
CA SER A 75 -5.62 1.64 -10.73
C SER A 75 -4.53 1.91 -11.78
N LYS A 76 -4.78 2.75 -12.80
CA LYS A 76 -3.74 3.02 -13.82
C LYS A 76 -2.43 3.54 -13.22
N CYS A 77 -2.48 4.41 -12.20
CA CYS A 77 -1.27 4.83 -11.49
C CYS A 77 -0.47 3.65 -10.90
N ASN A 78 -1.14 2.64 -10.32
CA ASN A 78 -0.47 1.46 -9.78
C ASN A 78 0.03 0.51 -10.87
N LEU A 79 -0.69 0.40 -11.99
CA LEU A 79 -0.25 -0.38 -13.15
C LEU A 79 1.00 0.24 -13.80
N ILE A 80 1.08 1.58 -13.88
CA ILE A 80 2.28 2.30 -14.33
C ILE A 80 3.46 2.03 -13.39
N LYS A 81 3.26 2.11 -12.06
CA LYS A 81 4.31 1.76 -11.08
C LYS A 81 4.83 0.33 -11.25
N ARG A 82 3.96 -0.60 -11.67
CA ARG A 82 4.31 -2.00 -11.96
C ARG A 82 4.83 -2.21 -13.38
N LYS A 83 5.02 -1.14 -14.16
CA LYS A 83 5.49 -1.17 -15.56
C LYS A 83 4.57 -1.96 -16.50
N VAL A 84 3.28 -2.06 -16.16
CA VAL A 84 2.25 -2.69 -17.01
C VAL A 84 1.69 -1.70 -18.04
N LEU A 85 1.59 -0.42 -17.67
CA LEU A 85 1.11 0.66 -18.55
C LEU A 85 2.17 1.75 -18.72
N ASN A 86 2.11 2.46 -19.85
CA ASN A 86 2.89 3.68 -20.08
C ASN A 86 2.32 4.85 -19.25
N ILE A 87 3.18 5.81 -18.89
CA ILE A 87 2.79 7.00 -18.14
C ILE A 87 1.76 7.87 -18.86
N SER A 88 1.75 7.84 -20.20
CA SER A 88 0.73 8.50 -21.02
C SER A 88 -0.69 7.97 -20.77
N ALA A 89 -0.83 6.74 -20.26
CA ALA A 89 -2.11 6.11 -19.96
C ALA A 89 -2.54 6.32 -18.50
N SER A 90 -2.13 7.41 -17.84
CA SER A 90 -2.37 7.65 -16.42
C SER A 90 -3.73 8.29 -16.09
N GLY A 91 -4.38 8.92 -17.07
CA GLY A 91 -5.67 9.59 -16.90
C GLY A 91 -6.83 8.63 -16.59
N CYS A 92 -7.77 9.09 -15.77
CA CYS A 92 -8.98 8.37 -15.39
C CYS A 92 -9.82 8.01 -16.61
N ALA A 93 -10.19 6.73 -16.74
CA ALA A 93 -11.05 6.26 -17.83
C ALA A 93 -12.47 6.85 -17.81
N TRP A 94 -12.88 7.42 -16.68
CA TRP A 94 -14.24 7.89 -16.45
C TRP A 94 -14.33 9.39 -16.69
N CYS A 95 -13.63 10.20 -15.90
CA CYS A 95 -13.70 11.65 -16.02
C CYS A 95 -12.79 12.22 -17.11
N GLY A 96 -11.69 11.56 -17.47
CA GLY A 96 -10.68 12.10 -18.40
C GLY A 96 -9.82 13.25 -17.86
N GLU A 97 -10.24 13.92 -16.79
CA GLU A 97 -9.61 15.15 -16.28
C GLU A 97 -8.47 14.93 -15.28
N ASP A 98 -8.51 13.84 -14.52
CA ASP A 98 -7.58 13.57 -13.40
C ASP A 98 -6.82 12.25 -13.56
N LEU A 99 -5.75 12.08 -12.78
CA LEU A 99 -5.02 10.81 -12.69
C LEU A 99 -5.85 9.71 -12.01
N GLU A 100 -5.81 8.49 -12.56
CA GLU A 100 -6.48 7.33 -11.97
C GLU A 100 -5.67 6.67 -10.85
N ASN A 101 -5.61 7.36 -9.71
CA ASN A 101 -5.13 6.79 -8.45
C ASN A 101 -6.28 6.14 -7.65
N THR A 102 -5.95 5.34 -6.63
CA THR A 102 -6.95 4.63 -5.81
C THR A 102 -7.99 5.55 -5.18
N SER A 103 -7.60 6.75 -4.71
CA SER A 103 -8.53 7.69 -4.08
C SER A 103 -9.50 8.28 -5.10
N HIS A 104 -8.97 8.75 -6.25
CA HIS A 104 -9.80 9.28 -7.33
C HIS A 104 -10.75 8.21 -7.87
N LEU A 105 -10.25 7.01 -8.14
CA LEU A 105 -11.04 5.90 -8.68
C LEU A 105 -12.21 5.48 -7.77
N LEU A 106 -12.05 5.54 -6.45
CA LEU A 106 -13.05 5.05 -5.50
C LEU A 106 -13.94 6.15 -4.90
N PHE A 107 -13.44 7.38 -4.79
CA PHE A 107 -14.08 8.45 -4.03
C PHE A 107 -14.02 9.82 -4.71
N GLY A 108 -12.96 10.12 -5.48
CA GLY A 108 -12.74 11.45 -6.04
C GLY A 108 -13.36 11.71 -7.41
N CYS A 109 -13.63 10.66 -8.20
CA CYS A 109 -14.19 10.83 -9.54
C CYS A 109 -15.65 11.29 -9.48
N TYR A 110 -16.00 12.37 -10.20
CA TYR A 110 -17.36 12.92 -10.20
C TYR A 110 -18.41 11.90 -10.66
N TYR A 111 -18.07 11.01 -11.60
CA TYR A 111 -18.97 9.93 -12.04
C TYR A 111 -19.27 8.96 -10.89
N VAL A 112 -18.23 8.58 -10.14
CA VAL A 112 -18.37 7.68 -8.98
C VAL A 112 -19.17 8.34 -7.86
N GLN A 113 -18.98 9.64 -7.63
CA GLN A 113 -19.77 10.38 -6.65
C GLN A 113 -21.25 10.44 -7.02
N ARG A 114 -21.60 10.60 -8.31
CA ARG A 114 -22.99 10.57 -8.77
C ARG A 114 -23.67 9.21 -8.57
N LEU A 115 -22.95 8.11 -8.76
CA LEU A 115 -23.48 6.76 -8.53
C LEU A 115 -23.83 6.53 -7.05
N LYS A 116 -23.05 7.08 -6.12
CA LYS A 116 -23.31 6.96 -4.67
C LYS A 116 -24.56 7.71 -4.19
N ILE A 117 -25.04 8.67 -4.97
CA ILE A 117 -26.21 9.50 -4.63
C ILE A 117 -27.51 8.87 -5.18
N ASN A 118 -27.42 7.81 -5.99
CA ASN A 118 -28.60 7.13 -6.52
C ASN A 118 -29.06 6.03 -5.55
N PRO A 119 -30.18 6.20 -4.82
CA PRO A 119 -30.67 5.22 -3.85
C PRO A 119 -31.18 3.92 -4.48
N ASN A 120 -31.26 3.82 -5.81
CA ASN A 120 -31.81 2.63 -6.50
C ASN A 120 -30.82 1.46 -6.63
N PHE A 121 -29.63 1.53 -6.01
CA PHE A 121 -28.60 0.49 -6.10
C PHE A 121 -28.27 -0.21 -4.76
N ILE A 122 -29.08 0.00 -3.71
CA ILE A 122 -29.04 -0.79 -2.47
C ILE A 122 -30.37 -1.53 -2.31
#